data_AF-A0A924KM74-F1
#
_entry.id   AF-A0A924KM74-F1
#
_cell.length_a   1.000
_cell.length_b   1.000
_cell.length_c   1.000
_cell.angle_alpha   90.00
_cell.angle_beta   90.00
_cell.angle_gamma   90.00
#
_symmetry.space_group_name_H-M   'P 1'
#
loop_
_entity.id
_entity.type
_entity.pdbx_description
1 polymer ?
#
loop_
_entity_poly.entity_id
_entity_poly.type
_entity_poly.pdbx_seq_one_letter_code
_entity_poly.pdbx_strand_id
1 'polypeptide(L)'
;RETESLVKKLGAEFSLKPQKSSQDKSRDTRRVEEELADLLMAEVEVRFKKQVKRNGRREDMGEVAIQFSSLDELNGLIERLRSGK
;
A
#
# COMPACT_ATOMS: atom_id res chain seq x y z
N ARG A 1 -34.65 5.38 -2.13
CA ARG A 1 -34.34 5.28 -0.68
C ARG A 1 -33.34 4.14 -0.50
N GLU A 2 -32.06 4.39 -0.78
CA GLU A 2 -31.04 3.31 -0.85
C GLU A 2 -29.71 3.71 -0.17
N THR A 3 -29.71 4.77 0.64
CA THR A 3 -28.50 5.33 1.26
C THR A 3 -28.38 5.09 2.77
N GLU A 4 -29.35 4.44 3.41
CA GLU A 4 -29.34 4.24 4.88
C GLU A 4 -28.74 2.88 5.30
N SER A 5 -28.58 1.93 4.38
CA SER A 5 -28.12 0.57 4.71
C SER A 5 -26.59 0.44 4.87
N LEU A 6 -25.80 1.43 4.41
CA LEU A 6 -24.34 1.38 4.49
C LEU A 6 -23.77 1.92 5.82
N VAL A 7 -24.56 2.65 6.61
CA VAL A 7 -24.08 3.27 7.87
C VAL A 7 -24.10 2.28 9.04
N LYS A 8 -24.97 1.25 9.01
CA LYS A 8 -25.11 0.28 10.12
C LYS A 8 -24.00 -0.77 10.20
N LYS A 9 -23.13 -0.91 9.18
CA LYS A 9 -22.02 -1.86 9.21
C LYS A 9 -20.71 -1.30 9.79
N LEU A 10 -20.62 0.01 10.04
CA LEU A 10 -19.41 0.63 10.59
C LEU A 10 -19.30 0.61 12.12
N GLY A 11 -20.37 0.26 12.84
CA GLY A 11 -20.45 0.44 14.30
C GLY A 11 -20.01 -0.73 15.18
N ALA A 12 -19.70 -1.91 14.62
CA ALA A 12 -19.72 -3.16 15.39
C ALA A 12 -18.39 -3.90 15.55
N GLU A 13 -17.23 -3.34 15.18
CA GLU A 13 -15.94 -4.05 15.32
C GLU A 13 -14.82 -3.22 15.97
N PHE A 14 -15.16 -2.25 16.82
CA PHE A 14 -14.18 -1.63 17.71
C PHE A 14 -13.97 -2.46 18.98
N SER A 15 -13.58 -3.73 18.81
CA SER A 15 -13.03 -4.52 19.92
C SER A 15 -11.54 -4.23 20.05
N LEU A 16 -11.22 -3.26 20.90
CA LEU A 16 -9.87 -2.96 21.40
C LEU A 16 -9.30 -4.17 22.17
N LYS A 17 -8.82 -5.18 21.44
CA LYS A 17 -7.83 -6.11 21.97
C LYS A 17 -6.46 -5.43 21.83
N PRO A 18 -5.59 -5.44 22.86
CA PRO A 18 -4.23 -4.96 22.72
C PRO A 18 -3.49 -5.87 21.74
N GLN A 19 -3.48 -5.46 20.48
CA GLN A 19 -2.71 -6.10 19.43
C GLN A 19 -1.24 -5.81 19.77
N LYS A 20 -0.45 -6.88 19.98
CA LYS A 20 1.01 -6.80 20.15
C LYS A 20 1.55 -5.81 19.13
N SER A 21 2.21 -4.77 19.66
CA SER A 21 2.89 -3.69 18.94
C SER A 21 3.04 -3.98 17.45
N SER A 22 2.10 -3.40 16.75
CA SER A 22 1.92 -3.33 15.33
C SER A 22 3.24 -3.36 14.57
N GLN A 23 3.34 -4.28 13.62
CA GLN A 23 4.11 -4.04 12.41
C GLN A 23 3.34 -3.01 11.54
N ASP A 24 2.88 -1.93 12.18
CA ASP A 24 2.40 -0.71 11.55
C ASP A 24 3.54 -0.27 10.64
N LYS A 25 3.25 -0.02 9.37
CA LYS A 25 4.20 0.33 8.30
C LYS A 25 5.48 0.93 8.88
N SER A 26 6.61 0.21 8.77
CA SER A 26 7.90 0.72 9.27
C SER A 26 8.11 2.12 8.73
N ARG A 27 8.76 3.01 9.50
CA ARG A 27 9.10 4.36 9.03
C ARG A 27 9.82 4.32 7.68
N ASP A 28 10.60 3.28 7.46
CA ASP A 28 11.28 3.00 6.19
C ASP A 28 10.28 2.74 5.06
N THR A 29 9.27 1.90 5.28
CA THR A 29 8.21 1.62 4.29
C THR A 29 7.48 2.90 3.91
N ARG A 30 7.13 3.73 4.89
CA ARG A 30 6.43 4.98 4.65
C ARG A 30 7.28 5.96 3.84
N ARG A 31 8.58 6.06 4.13
CA ARG A 31 9.51 6.87 3.32
C ARG A 31 9.56 6.39 1.88
N VAL A 32 9.63 5.08 1.66
CA VAL A 32 9.61 4.49 0.32
C VAL A 32 8.29 4.78 -0.41
N GLU A 33 7.15 4.67 0.28
CA GLU A 33 5.84 5.05 -0.28
C GLU A 33 5.82 6.53 -0.69
N GLU A 34 6.29 7.44 0.17
CA GLU A 34 6.36 8.88 -0.10
C GLU A 34 7.27 9.21 -1.30
N GLU A 35 8.48 8.63 -1.37
CA GLU A 35 9.40 8.84 -2.51
C GLU A 35 8.83 8.30 -3.82
N LEU A 36 8.19 7.12 -3.79
CA LEU A 36 7.52 6.56 -4.97
C LEU A 36 6.33 7.42 -5.40
N ALA A 37 5.58 7.98 -4.44
CA ALA A 37 4.46 8.86 -4.73
C ALA A 37 4.90 10.15 -5.41
N ASP A 38 6.00 10.77 -4.95
CA ASP A 38 6.57 11.95 -5.58
C ASP A 38 7.09 11.66 -7.00
N LEU A 39 7.80 10.56 -7.18
CA LEU A 39 8.39 10.18 -8.47
C LEU A 39 7.31 9.82 -9.51
N LEU A 40 6.30 9.06 -9.09
CA LEU A 40 5.23 8.60 -9.96
C LEU A 40 4.08 9.61 -10.07
N MET A 41 4.05 10.62 -9.19
CA MET A 41 2.96 11.58 -9.04
C MET A 41 1.59 10.89 -8.81
N ALA A 42 1.59 9.80 -8.04
CA ALA A 42 0.42 8.98 -7.77
C ALA A 42 0.41 8.45 -6.33
N GLU A 43 -0.75 8.06 -5.82
CA GLU A 43 -0.84 7.42 -4.50
C GLU A 43 -0.25 6.01 -4.55
N VAL A 44 0.71 5.72 -3.66
CA VAL A 44 1.45 4.46 -3.62
C VAL A 44 1.34 3.79 -2.25
N GLU A 45 1.06 2.49 -2.25
CA GLU A 45 1.08 1.65 -1.07
C GLU A 45 2.01 0.44 -1.25
N VAL A 46 2.85 0.17 -0.27
CA VAL A 46 3.76 -0.98 -0.23
C VAL A 46 3.23 -2.01 0.76
N ARG A 47 3.00 -3.23 0.27
CA ARG A 47 2.50 -4.36 1.07
C ARG A 47 3.49 -5.50 1.11
N PHE A 48 3.96 -5.84 2.29
CA PHE A 48 4.78 -7.03 2.49
C PHE A 48 3.88 -8.26 2.67
N LYS A 49 4.05 -9.26 1.81
CA LYS A 49 3.24 -10.50 1.82
C LYS A 49 3.90 -11.60 2.64
N LYS A 50 5.22 -11.75 2.52
CA LYS A 50 5.95 -12.85 3.16
C LYS A 50 7.40 -12.48 3.37
N GLN A 51 7.91 -12.78 4.57
CA GLN A 51 9.34 -12.79 4.82
C GLN A 51 9.86 -14.22 4.60
N VAL A 52 10.82 -14.40 3.71
CA VAL A 52 11.44 -15.70 3.39
C VAL A 52 12.89 -15.70 3.81
N LYS A 53 13.41 -16.86 4.24
CA LYS A 53 14.84 -17.03 4.55
C LYS A 53 15.52 -17.69 3.35
N ARG A 54 16.30 -16.94 2.58
CA ARG A 54 17.07 -17.44 1.43
C ARG A 54 18.55 -17.25 1.70
N ASN A 55 19.35 -18.30 1.51
CA ASN A 55 20.81 -18.29 1.74
C ASN A 55 21.23 -17.67 3.09
N GLY A 56 20.49 -17.97 4.17
CA GLY A 56 20.78 -17.45 5.51
C GLY A 56 20.33 -16.01 5.77
N ARG A 57 19.87 -15.26 4.75
CA ARG A 57 19.33 -13.89 4.89
C ARG A 57 17.80 -13.90 4.89
N ARG A 58 17.21 -12.94 5.61
CA ARG A 58 15.75 -12.67 5.54
C ARG A 58 15.53 -11.71 4.38
N GLU A 59 14.66 -12.11 3.45
CA GLU A 59 14.20 -11.29 2.33
C GLU A 59 12.71 -11.02 2.49
N ASP A 60 12.32 -9.76 2.39
CA ASP A 60 10.93 -9.35 2.41
C ASP A 60 10.39 -9.37 0.98
N MET A 61 9.35 -10.18 0.75
CA MET A 61 8.63 -10.25 -0.52
C MET A 61 7.29 -9.53 -0.38
N GLY A 62 7.00 -8.65 -1.32
CA GLY A 62 5.81 -7.80 -1.28
C GLY A 62 5.34 -7.37 -2.67
N GLU A 63 4.38 -6.46 -2.66
CA GLU A 63 3.84 -5.79 -3.84
C GLU A 63 3.73 -4.29 -3.59
N VAL A 64 3.69 -3.53 -4.69
CA VAL A 64 3.43 -2.10 -4.70
C VAL A 64 2.10 -1.90 -5.43
N ALA A 65 1.16 -1.24 -4.76
CA ALA A 65 -0.10 -0.80 -5.33
C ALA A 65 0.00 0.68 -5.67
N ILE A 66 -0.34 1.05 -6.90
CA ILE A 66 -0.37 2.44 -7.35
C ILE A 66 -1.81 2.74 -7.76
N GLN A 67 -2.41 3.76 -7.14
CA GLN A 67 -3.77 4.18 -7.48
C GLN A 67 -3.76 5.07 -8.73
N PHE A 68 -4.78 4.92 -9.57
CA PHE A 68 -5.01 5.77 -10.72
C PHE A 68 -6.52 6.01 -10.88
N SER A 69 -6.87 7.17 -11.43
CA SER A 69 -8.25 7.60 -11.66
C SER A 69 -8.70 7.44 -13.11
N SER A 70 -7.76 7.20 -14.04
CA SER A 70 -8.04 7.03 -15.47
C SER A 70 -7.03 6.10 -16.16
N LEU A 71 -7.40 5.60 -17.36
CA LEU A 71 -6.49 4.81 -18.19
C LEU A 71 -5.32 5.64 -18.74
N ASP A 72 -5.55 6.92 -19.03
CA ASP A 72 -4.50 7.84 -19.46
C ASP A 72 -3.43 8.02 -18.37
N GLU A 73 -3.85 8.17 -17.11
CA GLU A 73 -2.96 8.24 -15.96
C GLU A 73 -2.15 6.94 -15.79
N LEU A 74 -2.81 5.77 -15.90
CA LEU A 74 -2.12 4.48 -15.88
C LEU A 74 -1.06 4.36 -16.98
N ASN A 75 -1.38 4.79 -18.21
CA ASN A 75 -0.41 4.80 -19.30
C ASN A 75 0.75 5.76 -19.00
N GLY A 76 0.48 6.94 -18.46
CA GLY A 76 1.50 7.88 -18.01
C GLY A 76 2.43 7.30 -16.93
N LEU A 77 1.88 6.53 -15.99
CA LEU A 77 2.65 5.81 -14.97
C LEU A 77 3.57 4.75 -15.58
N ILE A 78 3.06 3.98 -16.56
CA ILE A 78 3.85 2.99 -17.30
C ILE A 78 5.05 3.65 -17.98
N GLU A 79 4.86 4.80 -18.63
CA GLU A 79 5.95 5.53 -19.29
C GLU A 79 6.99 6.03 -18.29
N ARG A 80 6.57 6.55 -17.13
CA ARG A 80 7.50 6.97 -16.06
C ARG A 80 8.35 5.80 -15.54
N LEU A 81 7.71 4.65 -15.31
CA LEU A 81 8.40 3.42 -14.89
C LEU A 81 9.41 2.92 -15.94
N ARG A 82 9.11 3.10 -17.23
CA ARG A 82 10.03 2.74 -18.34
C ARG A 82 11.19 3.72 -18.48
N SER A 83 10.95 5.00 -18.17
CA SER A 83 11.92 6.10 -18.32
C SER A 83 13.00 6.12 -17.24
N GLY A 84 12.76 5.50 -16.08
CA GLY A 84 13.70 5.43 -14.93
C GLY A 84 14.95 4.55 -15.14
N LYS A 85 15.60 4.64 -16.30
CA LYS A 85 16.94 4.07 -16.57
C LYS A 85 18.05 5.01 -16.12
#